data_AF-A0A7X7QNC8-F1
#
_entry.id   AF-A0A7X7QNC8-F1
#
_cell.length_a   1.000
_cell.length_b   1.000
_cell.length_c   1.000
_cell.angle_alpha   90.00
_cell.angle_beta   90.00
_cell.angle_gamma   90.00
#
_symmetry.space_group_name_H-M   'P 1'
#
loop_
_entity.id
_entity.type
_entity.pdbx_description
1 polymer ?
#
loop_
_entity_poly.entity_id
_entity_poly.type
_entity_poly.pdbx_seq_one_letter_code
_entity_poly.pdbx_strand_id
1 'polypeptide(L)'
;MDVDKDLFRPLQEPARTLYDAFQAEAEKRKGRSIEEWTRAEICAVHQAAERVFPAHGLQVPTVAQIESAQTYAMGSIDYGLTWVARVVNEAGRVRPGERGTREG
;
A
#
# COMPACT_ATOMS: atom_id res chain seq x y z
N MET A 1 10.59 20.04 21.78
CA MET A 1 11.40 19.77 20.59
C MET A 1 10.73 18.60 19.89
N ASP A 2 9.86 18.88 18.93
CA ASP A 2 9.10 17.87 18.18
C ASP A 2 10.00 17.29 17.08
N VAL A 3 10.81 16.28 17.44
CA VAL A 3 11.85 15.73 16.56
C VAL A 3 11.49 14.42 15.87
N ASP A 4 10.24 13.95 15.97
CA ASP A 4 9.77 12.77 15.23
C ASP A 4 8.96 13.17 13.99
N LYS A 5 9.57 14.01 13.16
CA LYS A 5 9.05 14.22 11.81
C LYS A 5 9.49 13.01 11.00
N ASP A 6 8.61 12.01 10.89
CA ASP A 6 8.81 10.86 10.01
C ASP A 6 9.16 11.36 8.60
N LEU A 7 10.45 11.28 8.26
CA LEU A 7 11.02 11.82 7.03
C LEU A 7 10.47 11.11 5.79
N PHE A 8 9.96 9.89 5.97
CA PHE A 8 9.45 9.05 4.90
C PHE A 8 7.93 9.12 4.77
N ARG A 9 7.24 9.83 5.68
CA ARG A 9 5.79 9.97 5.62
C ARG A 9 5.38 10.85 4.43
N PRO A 10 4.61 10.32 3.45
CA PRO A 10 4.12 11.11 2.34
C PRO A 10 3.26 12.28 2.81
N LEU A 11 3.36 13.41 2.11
CA LEU A 11 2.57 14.60 2.40
C LEU A 11 1.23 14.64 1.64
N GLN A 12 1.12 13.89 0.55
CA GLN A 12 -0.02 13.95 -0.37
C GLN A 12 -0.89 12.71 -0.26
N GLU A 13 -2.21 12.92 -0.36
CA GLU A 13 -3.16 11.85 -0.56
C GLU A 13 -3.11 11.33 -2.01
N PRO A 14 -3.37 10.03 -2.24
CA PRO A 14 -3.77 9.02 -1.25
C PRO A 14 -2.60 8.32 -0.54
N ALA A 15 -1.36 8.57 -0.94
CA ALA A 15 -0.17 7.86 -0.43
C ALA A 15 -0.02 8.00 1.10
N ARG A 16 -0.35 9.17 1.65
CA ARG A 16 -0.32 9.46 3.08
C ARG A 16 -1.25 8.55 3.88
N THR A 17 -2.52 8.40 3.48
CA THR A 17 -3.48 7.51 4.14
C THR A 17 -3.02 6.05 4.14
N LEU A 18 -2.43 5.58 3.03
CA LEU A 18 -1.89 4.22 2.94
C LEU A 18 -0.70 4.03 3.89
N TYR A 19 0.19 5.03 3.94
CA TYR A 19 1.38 5.01 4.80
C TYR A 19 0.99 4.97 6.28
N ASP A 20 0.03 5.81 6.67
CA ASP A 20 -0.47 5.86 8.05
C ASP A 20 -1.11 4.53 8.46
N ALA A 21 -1.87 3.88 7.56
CA ALA A 21 -2.46 2.57 7.80
C ALA A 21 -1.40 1.47 7.95
N PHE A 22 -0.35 1.51 7.14
CA PHE A 22 0.81 0.62 7.27
C PHE A 22 1.51 0.81 8.61
N GLN A 23 1.85 2.05 8.99
CA GLN A 23 2.56 2.33 10.24
C GLN A 23 1.75 1.88 11.47
N ALA A 24 0.44 2.15 11.49
CA ALA A 24 -0.43 1.71 12.57
C ALA A 24 -0.48 0.18 12.72
N GLU A 25 -0.30 -0.59 11.64
CA GLU A 25 -0.20 -2.04 11.71
C GLU A 25 1.21 -2.52 12.07
N ALA A 26 2.24 -1.81 11.60
CA ALA A 26 3.64 -2.09 11.91
C ALA A 26 3.96 -1.96 13.41
N GLU A 27 3.27 -1.07 14.13
CA GLU A 27 3.36 -0.95 15.60
C GLU A 27 2.98 -2.26 16.32
N LYS A 28 2.21 -3.14 15.67
CA LYS A 28 1.69 -4.40 16.24
C LYS A 28 2.57 -5.62 15.92
N ARG A 29 3.73 -5.44 15.26
CA ARG A 29 4.65 -6.53 14.89
C ARG A 29 5.18 -7.30 16.10
N LYS A 30 5.30 -6.64 17.25
CA LYS A 30 5.92 -7.23 18.46
C LYS A 30 5.16 -8.49 18.88
N GLY A 31 5.84 -9.63 18.84
CA GLY A 31 5.29 -10.93 19.22
C GLY A 31 4.54 -11.69 18.12
N ARG A 32 4.51 -11.18 16.88
CA ARG A 32 3.98 -11.89 15.71
C ARG A 32 5.11 -12.49 14.86
N SER A 33 4.83 -13.59 14.17
CA SER A 33 5.74 -14.12 13.15
C SER A 33 5.76 -13.23 11.90
N ILE A 34 6.85 -13.29 11.12
CA ILE A 34 7.02 -12.53 9.86
C ILE A 34 5.83 -12.66 8.93
N GLU A 35 5.34 -13.87 8.73
CA GLU A 35 4.21 -14.15 7.87
C GLU A 35 2.93 -13.47 8.38
N GLU A 36 2.65 -13.56 9.69
CA GLU A 36 1.47 -12.97 10.30
C GLU A 36 1.44 -11.45 10.20
N TRP A 37 2.57 -10.77 10.52
CA TRP A 37 2.59 -9.31 10.44
C TRP A 37 2.66 -8.79 9.01
N THR A 38 3.33 -9.50 8.10
CA THR A 38 3.33 -9.15 6.67
C THR A 38 1.92 -9.21 6.10
N ARG A 39 1.17 -10.29 6.39
CA ARG A 39 -0.23 -10.42 5.94
C ARG A 39 -1.12 -9.32 6.52
N ALA A 40 -0.95 -9.01 7.79
CA ALA A 40 -1.73 -7.95 8.45
C ALA A 40 -1.49 -6.57 7.80
N GLU A 41 -0.23 -6.25 7.48
CA GLU A 41 0.13 -5.00 6.81
C GLU A 41 -0.45 -4.89 5.41
N ILE A 42 -0.36 -5.96 4.61
CA ILE A 42 -0.97 -6.02 3.28
C ILE A 42 -2.47 -5.76 3.38
N CYS A 43 -3.16 -6.42 4.33
CA CYS A 43 -4.58 -6.20 4.55
C CYS A 43 -4.90 -4.76 4.96
N ALA A 44 -4.09 -4.15 5.84
CA ALA A 44 -4.28 -2.78 6.29
C ALA A 44 -4.14 -1.77 5.13
N VAL A 45 -3.13 -1.94 4.27
CA VAL A 45 -2.91 -1.11 3.09
C VAL A 45 -4.04 -1.30 2.07
N HIS A 46 -4.51 -2.53 1.85
CA HIS A 46 -5.65 -2.81 0.96
C HIS A 46 -6.92 -2.13 1.42
N GLN A 47 -7.28 -2.28 2.71
CA GLN A 47 -8.46 -1.62 3.28
C GLN A 47 -8.35 -0.10 3.22
N ALA A 48 -7.15 0.47 3.37
CA ALA A 48 -6.94 1.90 3.20
C ALA A 48 -7.17 2.33 1.75
N ALA A 49 -6.63 1.58 0.79
CA ALA A 49 -6.81 1.83 -0.64
C ALA A 49 -8.29 1.73 -1.06
N GLU A 50 -9.02 0.72 -0.59
CA GLU A 50 -10.47 0.57 -0.82
C GLU A 50 -11.27 1.82 -0.40
N ARG A 51 -10.86 2.46 0.70
CA ARG A 51 -11.53 3.67 1.22
C ARG A 51 -11.16 4.93 0.43
N VAL A 52 -9.88 5.14 0.14
CA VAL A 52 -9.39 6.44 -0.34
C VAL A 52 -9.24 6.51 -1.86
N PHE A 53 -8.98 5.40 -2.56
CA PHE A 53 -8.75 5.43 -4.00
C PHE A 53 -9.97 5.86 -4.83
N PRO A 54 -11.20 5.41 -4.54
CA PRO A 54 -12.38 5.86 -5.28
C PRO A 54 -12.62 7.37 -5.18
N ALA A 55 -12.37 7.96 -4.00
CA ALA A 55 -12.50 9.40 -3.79
C ALA A 55 -11.46 10.22 -4.58
N HIS A 56 -10.35 9.59 -4.98
CA HIS A 56 -9.29 10.17 -5.80
C HIS A 56 -9.36 9.75 -7.28
N GLY A 57 -10.44 9.07 -7.71
CA GLY A 57 -10.61 8.61 -9.09
C GLY A 57 -9.63 7.51 -9.50
N LEU A 58 -9.03 6.81 -8.54
CA LEU A 58 -8.11 5.70 -8.78
C LEU A 58 -8.82 4.35 -8.69
N GLN A 59 -8.34 3.37 -9.43
CA GLN A 59 -8.81 2.00 -9.30
C GLN A 59 -8.24 1.37 -8.03
N VAL A 60 -9.09 0.72 -7.24
CA VAL A 60 -8.66 -0.06 -6.07
C VAL A 60 -7.74 -1.22 -6.52
N PRO A 61 -6.51 -1.31 -6.00
CA PRO A 61 -5.59 -2.39 -6.32
C PRO A 61 -6.06 -3.69 -5.69
N THR A 62 -5.79 -4.81 -6.35
CA THR A 62 -6.00 -6.14 -5.77
C THR A 62 -4.94 -6.43 -4.71
N VAL A 63 -5.23 -7.37 -3.80
CA VAL A 63 -4.27 -7.84 -2.79
C VAL A 63 -2.95 -8.29 -3.43
N ALA A 64 -3.00 -9.01 -4.55
CA ALA A 64 -1.81 -9.47 -5.27
C ALA A 64 -0.94 -8.31 -5.81
N GLN A 65 -1.56 -7.18 -6.21
CA GLN A 65 -0.81 -5.98 -6.62
C GLN A 65 -0.13 -5.32 -5.42
N ILE A 66 -0.79 -5.29 -4.27
CA ILE A 66 -0.20 -4.77 -3.03
C ILE A 66 0.98 -5.64 -2.58
N GLU A 67 0.85 -6.97 -2.66
CA GLU A 67 1.92 -7.93 -2.40
C GLU A 67 3.11 -7.77 -3.35
N SER A 68 2.84 -7.60 -4.65
CA SER A 68 3.87 -7.34 -5.64
C SER A 68 4.63 -6.04 -5.36
N ALA A 69 3.90 -4.97 -5.01
CA ALA A 69 4.48 -3.70 -4.60
C ALA A 69 5.28 -3.81 -3.29
N GLN A 70 4.84 -4.66 -2.35
CA GLN A 70 5.53 -4.95 -1.10
C GLN A 70 6.88 -5.63 -1.37
N THR A 71 6.87 -6.65 -2.22
CA THR A 71 8.08 -7.38 -2.64
C THR A 71 9.06 -6.45 -3.34
N TYR A 72 8.56 -5.53 -4.17
CA TYR A 72 9.39 -4.51 -4.82
C TYR A 72 10.08 -3.58 -3.83
N ALA A 73 9.38 -3.20 -2.74
CA ALA A 73 9.92 -2.31 -1.73
C ALA A 73 10.91 -2.98 -0.78
N MET A 74 10.91 -4.31 -0.69
CA MET A 74 11.82 -5.06 0.18
C MET A 74 13.29 -4.71 -0.12
N GLY A 75 14.02 -4.38 0.94
CA GLY A 75 15.43 -3.96 0.85
C GLY A 75 15.63 -2.47 0.59
N SER A 76 14.57 -1.67 0.37
CA SER A 76 14.70 -0.23 0.31
C SER A 76 14.92 0.39 1.69
N ILE A 77 15.75 1.42 1.77
CA ILE A 77 15.99 2.20 2.99
C ILE A 77 14.72 2.90 3.50
N ASP A 78 13.81 3.21 2.57
CA ASP A 78 12.53 3.85 2.80
C ASP A 78 11.36 2.90 2.47
N TYR A 79 11.49 1.63 2.85
CA TYR A 79 10.54 0.53 2.57
C TYR A 79 9.06 0.97 2.54
N GLY A 80 8.56 1.61 3.60
CA GLY A 80 7.16 2.02 3.69
C GLY A 80 6.75 3.06 2.64
N LEU A 81 7.63 4.04 2.36
CA LEU A 81 7.38 5.08 1.35
C LEU A 81 7.43 4.48 -0.06
N THR A 82 8.47 3.69 -0.35
CA THR A 82 8.62 3.01 -1.64
C THR A 82 7.42 2.10 -1.93
N TRP A 83 6.95 1.37 -0.92
CA TRP A 83 5.79 0.49 -1.05
C TRP A 83 4.52 1.26 -1.42
N VAL A 84 4.13 2.27 -0.63
CA VAL A 84 2.89 3.02 -0.90
C VAL A 84 2.97 3.82 -2.20
N ALA A 85 4.13 4.37 -2.54
CA ALA A 85 4.35 5.06 -3.81
C ALA A 85 4.17 4.09 -4.98
N ARG A 86 4.64 2.85 -4.84
CA ARG A 86 4.45 1.81 -5.86
C ARG A 86 2.97 1.45 -6.03
N VAL A 87 2.23 1.25 -4.93
CA VAL A 87 0.79 0.95 -4.96
C VAL A 87 0.01 2.06 -5.69
N VAL A 88 0.26 3.33 -5.36
CA VAL A 88 -0.41 4.47 -6.02
C VAL A 88 -0.06 4.54 -7.52
N ASN A 89 1.21 4.32 -7.88
CA ASN A 89 1.65 4.33 -9.27
C ASN A 89 1.05 3.20 -10.12
N GLU A 90 0.77 2.05 -9.53
CA GLU A 90 0.14 0.92 -10.22
C GLU A 90 -1.38 1.11 -10.36
N ALA A 91 -2.03 1.70 -9.37
CA ALA A 91 -3.46 2.02 -9.40
C ALA A 91 -3.85 2.97 -10.54
N GLY A 92 -2.98 3.91 -10.89
CA GLY A 92 -3.18 4.82 -12.03
C GLY A 92 -2.85 4.20 -13.41
N ARG A 93 -2.21 3.03 -13.45
CA ARG A 93 -1.78 2.37 -14.70
C ARG A 93 -2.76 1.32 -15.21
N VAL A 94 -3.75 0.92 -14.41
CA VAL A 94 -4.75 -0.05 -14.87
C VAL A 94 -5.61 0.63 -15.94
N ARG A 95 -5.32 0.32 -17.19
CA ARG A 95 -6.16 0.70 -18.33
C ARG A 95 -7.50 -0.03 -18.18
N PRO A 96 -8.65 0.65 -18.33
CA PRO A 96 -9.94 -0.03 -18.40
C PRO A 96 -9.98 -0.82 -19.72
N GLY A 97 -9.61 -2.11 -19.70
CA GLY A 97 -9.57 -2.91 -20.94
C GLY A 97 -9.22 -4.40 -20.83
N GLU A 98 -8.59 -4.89 -19.76
CA GLU A 98 -8.23 -6.33 -19.64
C GLU A 98 -9.26 -7.16 -18.85
N ARG A 99 -10.55 -6.94 -19.14
CA ARG A 99 -11.58 -7.98 -19.00
C ARG A 99 -12.12 -8.32 -20.40
N GLY A 100 -11.24 -8.82 -21.24
CA GLY A 100 -11.59 -9.40 -22.54
C GLY A 100 -11.87 -10.90 -22.41
N THR A 101 -13.14 -11.26 -22.54
CA THR A 101 -13.63 -12.46 -23.24
C THR A 101 -12.94 -13.81 -22.96
N ARG A 102 -13.59 -14.63 -22.13
CA ARG A 102 -13.69 -16.07 -22.42
C ARG A 102 -15.15 -16.39 -22.71
N GLU A 103 -15.52 -16.26 -23.98
CA GLU A 103 -16.53 -17.11 -24.60
C GLU A 103 -15.80 -18.02 -25.58
N GLY A 104 -16.13 -19.31 -25.52
CA GLY A 104 -15.53 -20.40 -26.28
C GLY A 104 -15.92 -21.73 -25.65
#